data_AF-A0A162ULU6-F1
#
_entry.id   AF-A0A162ULU6-F1
#
_cell.length_a   1.000
_cell.length_b   1.000
_cell.length_c   1.000
_cell.angle_alpha   90.00
_cell.angle_beta   90.00
_cell.angle_gamma   90.00
#
_symmetry.space_group_name_H-M   'P 1'
#
loop_
_entity.id
_entity.type
_entity.pdbx_description
1 polymer ?
#
loop_
_entity_poly.entity_id
_entity_poly.type
_entity_poly.pdbx_seq_one_letter_code
_entity_poly.pdbx_strand_id
1 'polypeptide(L)'
;MYATNAYNAYKTNSVNYASKDQLLLMLVEGAVKFAKIGRQAILDKDVKRAHENIVKTQNIFYELMATLDVNKGGEWAKGLMSVYEFITRRLMDANIKKDVEIMNEVIPLIEDIKDTWEQAYKVAKGMK
;
A
#
# COMPACT_ATOMS: atom_id res chain seq x y z
N MET A 1 16.11 15.73 -22.57
CA MET A 1 15.17 14.60 -22.79
C MET A 1 15.75 13.20 -22.52
N TYR A 2 17.05 13.02 -22.20
CA TYR A 2 17.65 11.69 -21.99
C TYR A 2 17.55 11.12 -20.55
N ALA A 3 17.36 11.95 -19.52
CA ALA A 3 17.36 11.50 -18.12
C ALA A 3 16.10 10.69 -17.71
N THR A 4 14.94 11.00 -18.31
CA THR A 4 13.66 10.35 -18.00
C THR A 4 13.66 8.86 -18.41
N ASN A 5 14.34 8.53 -19.51
CA ASN A 5 14.45 7.15 -20.00
C ASN A 5 15.34 6.28 -19.11
N ALA A 6 16.46 6.81 -18.60
CA ALA A 6 17.32 6.08 -17.68
C ALA A 6 16.60 5.80 -16.36
N TYR A 7 15.97 6.81 -15.74
CA TYR A 7 15.24 6.62 -14.48
C TYR A 7 14.08 5.63 -14.61
N ASN A 8 13.31 5.72 -15.69
CA ASN A 8 12.23 4.76 -15.96
C ASN A 8 12.79 3.35 -16.20
N ALA A 9 13.89 3.20 -16.94
CA ALA A 9 14.56 1.91 -17.13
C ALA A 9 15.07 1.31 -15.81
N TYR A 10 15.66 2.12 -14.92
CA TYR A 10 16.07 1.68 -13.58
C TYR A 10 14.89 1.20 -12.74
N LYS A 11 13.80 1.98 -12.71
CA LYS A 11 12.59 1.59 -11.98
C LYS A 11 12.00 0.28 -12.53
N THR A 12 11.90 0.15 -13.85
CA THR A 12 11.40 -1.08 -14.49
C THR A 12 12.31 -2.28 -14.18
N ASN A 13 13.63 -2.12 -14.27
CA ASN A 13 14.57 -3.19 -13.92
C ASN A 13 14.49 -3.57 -12.44
N SER A 14 14.35 -2.60 -11.53
CA SER A 14 14.18 -2.90 -10.10
C SER A 14 12.95 -3.75 -9.81
N VAL A 15 11.86 -3.59 -10.59
CA VAL A 15 10.67 -4.44 -10.47
C VAL A 15 10.89 -5.80 -11.12
N ASN A 16 11.43 -5.84 -12.35
CA ASN A 16 11.58 -7.08 -13.11
C ASN A 16 12.54 -8.11 -12.46
N TYR A 17 13.53 -7.63 -11.70
CA TYR A 17 14.52 -8.48 -11.03
C TYR A 17 14.30 -8.59 -9.51
N ALA A 18 13.24 -7.98 -8.97
CA ALA A 18 12.91 -8.12 -7.55
C ALA A 18 12.42 -9.53 -7.23
N SER A 19 12.87 -10.06 -6.09
CA SER A 19 12.25 -11.26 -5.50
C SER A 19 10.81 -10.99 -5.08
N LYS A 20 10.01 -12.04 -4.92
CA LYS A 20 8.61 -11.93 -4.45
C LYS A 20 8.49 -11.14 -3.15
N ASP A 21 9.40 -11.39 -2.20
CA ASP A 21 9.44 -10.68 -0.93
C ASP A 21 9.72 -9.17 -1.12
N GLN A 22 10.62 -8.81 -2.04
CA GLN A 22 10.92 -7.40 -2.34
C GLN A 22 9.75 -6.71 -3.04
N LEU A 23 9.06 -7.39 -3.95
CA LEU A 23 7.84 -6.85 -4.58
C LEU A 23 6.76 -6.54 -3.53
N LEU A 24 6.59 -7.43 -2.54
CA LEU A 24 5.68 -7.20 -1.42
C LEU A 24 6.05 -5.94 -0.63
N LEU A 25 7.33 -5.78 -0.27
CA LEU A 25 7.80 -4.57 0.42
C LEU A 25 7.57 -3.29 -0.40
N MET A 26 7.86 -3.33 -1.71
CA MET A 26 7.61 -2.21 -2.61
C MET A 26 6.12 -1.86 -2.71
N LEU A 27 5.23 -2.85 -2.66
CA LEU A 27 3.78 -2.63 -2.65
C LEU A 27 3.35 -1.89 -1.38
N VAL A 28 3.74 -2.37 -0.19
CA VAL A 28 3.33 -1.74 1.08
C VAL A 28 3.95 -0.35 1.27
N GLU A 29 5.20 -0.13 0.84
CA GLU A 29 5.80 1.20 0.76
C GLU A 29 5.01 2.12 -0.18
N GLY A 30 4.62 1.59 -1.34
CA GLY A 30 3.76 2.27 -2.31
C GLY A 30 2.42 2.66 -1.70
N ALA A 31 1.79 1.78 -0.93
CA ALA A 31 0.50 2.04 -0.28
C ALA A 31 0.60 3.23 0.70
N VAL A 32 1.60 3.25 1.58
CA VAL A 32 1.84 4.37 2.49
C VAL A 32 2.05 5.68 1.72
N LYS A 33 2.90 5.64 0.69
CA LYS A 33 3.20 6.80 -0.15
C LYS A 33 1.94 7.36 -0.82
N PHE A 34 1.16 6.51 -1.48
CA PHE A 34 -0.06 6.95 -2.18
C PHE A 34 -1.14 7.42 -1.21
N ALA A 35 -1.29 6.77 -0.06
CA ALA A 35 -2.25 7.21 0.96
C ALA A 35 -1.92 8.63 1.46
N LYS A 36 -0.64 8.92 1.77
CA LYS A 36 -0.20 10.26 2.19
C LYS A 36 -0.39 11.32 1.09
N ILE A 37 -0.10 10.99 -0.17
CA ILE A 37 -0.37 11.89 -1.30
C ILE A 37 -1.87 12.14 -1.46
N GLY A 38 -2.69 11.10 -1.32
CA GLY A 38 -4.15 11.18 -1.37
C GLY A 38 -4.71 12.12 -0.30
N ARG A 39 -4.23 11.98 0.95
CA ARG A 39 -4.59 12.87 2.06
C ARG A 39 -4.20 14.32 1.76
N GLN A 40 -2.97 14.56 1.33
CA GLN A 40 -2.52 15.92 1.03
C GLN A 40 -3.35 16.54 -0.09
N ALA A 41 -3.68 15.77 -1.14
CA ALA A 41 -4.51 16.26 -2.23
C ALA A 41 -5.95 16.59 -1.78
N ILE A 42 -6.50 15.91 -0.75
CA ILE A 42 -7.77 16.31 -0.13
C ILE A 42 -7.64 17.70 0.50
N LEU A 43 -6.58 17.93 1.29
CA LEU A 43 -6.32 19.22 1.94
C LEU A 43 -6.14 20.35 0.91
N ASP A 44 -5.44 20.05 -0.18
CA ASP A 44 -5.20 20.98 -1.28
C ASP A 44 -6.44 21.18 -2.18
N LYS A 45 -7.54 20.47 -1.90
CA LYS A 45 -8.78 20.42 -2.70
C LYS A 45 -8.58 19.95 -4.15
N ASP A 46 -7.50 19.22 -4.42
CA ASP A 46 -7.26 18.55 -5.70
C ASP A 46 -7.99 17.20 -5.73
N VAL A 47 -9.28 17.26 -6.07
CA VAL A 47 -10.20 16.11 -6.10
C VAL A 47 -9.69 14.98 -7.00
N LYS A 48 -9.13 15.32 -8.16
CA LYS A 48 -8.65 14.33 -9.15
C LYS A 48 -7.44 13.60 -8.60
N ARG A 49 -6.44 14.33 -8.12
CA ARG A 49 -5.22 13.73 -7.55
C ARG A 49 -5.51 12.94 -6.28
N ALA A 50 -6.43 13.41 -5.45
CA ALA A 50 -6.90 12.67 -4.28
C ALA A 50 -7.49 11.32 -4.70
N HIS A 51 -8.44 11.33 -5.66
CA HIS A 51 -9.05 10.11 -6.16
C HIS A 51 -8.02 9.14 -6.76
N GLU A 52 -7.14 9.61 -7.64
CA GLU A 52 -6.12 8.78 -8.28
C GLU A 52 -5.21 8.07 -7.26
N ASN A 53 -4.77 8.77 -6.21
CA ASN A 53 -3.85 8.19 -5.23
C ASN A 53 -4.56 7.31 -4.21
N ILE A 54 -5.80 7.63 -3.83
CA ILE A 54 -6.59 6.76 -2.95
C ILE A 54 -6.93 5.45 -3.67
N VAL A 55 -7.34 5.49 -4.94
CA VAL A 55 -7.60 4.29 -5.75
C VAL A 55 -6.33 3.44 -5.92
N LYS A 56 -5.16 4.07 -6.16
CA LYS A 56 -3.89 3.32 -6.20
C LYS A 56 -3.61 2.59 -4.89
N THR A 57 -3.90 3.23 -3.75
CA THR A 57 -3.77 2.60 -2.43
C THR A 57 -4.73 1.41 -2.30
N GLN A 58 -6.00 1.57 -2.68
CA GLN A 58 -7.00 0.50 -2.65
C GLN A 58 -6.60 -0.69 -3.52
N ASN A 59 -6.10 -0.44 -4.74
CA ASN A 59 -5.66 -1.49 -5.67
C ASN A 59 -4.51 -2.32 -5.08
N ILE A 60 -3.59 -1.70 -4.32
CA ILE A 60 -2.54 -2.44 -3.63
C ILE A 60 -3.14 -3.38 -2.59
N PHE A 61 -4.08 -2.91 -1.77
CA PHE A 61 -4.73 -3.78 -0.78
C PHE A 61 -5.56 -4.89 -1.43
N TYR A 62 -6.22 -4.63 -2.56
CA TYR A 62 -6.90 -5.70 -3.31
C TYR A 62 -5.92 -6.75 -3.84
N GLU A 63 -4.73 -6.35 -4.30
CA GLU A 63 -3.68 -7.29 -4.68
C GLU A 63 -3.17 -8.10 -3.48
N LEU A 64 -2.95 -7.45 -2.33
CA LEU A 64 -2.56 -8.13 -1.09
C LEU A 64 -3.63 -9.15 -0.63
N MET A 65 -4.91 -8.80 -0.75
CA MET A 65 -6.01 -9.73 -0.45
C MET A 65 -6.03 -10.90 -1.44
N ALA A 66 -5.89 -10.63 -2.74
CA ALA A 66 -5.92 -11.66 -3.78
C ALA A 66 -4.76 -12.66 -3.66
N THR A 67 -3.63 -12.23 -3.09
CA THR A 67 -2.40 -13.03 -2.97
C THR A 67 -2.18 -13.64 -1.58
N LEU A 68 -2.98 -13.26 -0.57
CA LEU A 68 -2.89 -13.81 0.78
C LEU A 68 -3.49 -15.22 0.85
N ASP A 69 -2.66 -16.23 1.14
CA ASP A 69 -3.10 -17.61 1.33
C ASP A 69 -3.64 -17.82 2.76
N VAL A 70 -4.95 -17.57 2.92
CA VAL A 70 -5.65 -17.74 4.19
C VAL A 70 -5.73 -19.21 4.63
N ASN A 71 -5.73 -20.16 3.69
CA ASN A 71 -5.78 -21.59 4.02
C ASN A 71 -4.48 -22.04 4.69
N LYS A 72 -3.33 -21.57 4.17
CA LYS A 72 -2.02 -21.85 4.75
C LYS A 72 -1.74 -21.03 6.01
N GLY A 73 -2.21 -19.79 6.06
CA GLY A 73 -2.00 -18.89 7.20
C GLY A 73 -2.93 -19.14 8.39
N GLY A 74 -4.11 -19.72 8.20
CA GLY A 74 -5.06 -19.95 9.29
C GLY A 74 -5.53 -18.64 9.94
N GLU A 75 -5.61 -18.60 11.26
CA GLU A 75 -6.23 -17.50 12.01
C GLU A 75 -5.56 -16.13 11.83
N TRP A 76 -4.22 -16.06 11.78
CA TRP A 76 -3.54 -14.78 11.60
C TRP A 76 -3.81 -14.18 10.21
N ALA A 77 -3.88 -15.03 9.18
CA ALA A 77 -4.18 -14.58 7.82
C ALA A 77 -5.63 -14.15 7.67
N LYS A 78 -6.58 -14.78 8.37
CA LYS A 78 -7.97 -14.29 8.45
C LYS A 78 -8.04 -12.91 9.08
N GLY A 79 -7.35 -12.71 10.21
CA GLY A 79 -7.29 -11.40 10.88
C GLY A 79 -6.70 -10.33 9.96
N LEU A 80 -5.61 -10.67 9.26
CA LEU A 80 -4.97 -9.76 8.30
C LEU A 80 -5.88 -9.42 7.11
N MET A 81 -6.61 -10.40 6.58
CA MET A 81 -7.62 -10.18 5.54
C MET A 81 -8.68 -9.16 6.00
N SER A 82 -9.20 -9.32 7.21
CA SER A 82 -10.20 -8.38 7.77
C SER A 82 -9.65 -6.96 7.95
N VAL A 83 -8.36 -6.82 8.29
CA VAL A 83 -7.70 -5.51 8.34
C VAL A 83 -7.62 -4.89 6.94
N TYR A 84 -7.27 -5.66 5.91
CA TYR A 84 -7.22 -5.16 4.53
C TYR A 84 -8.60 -4.74 4.01
N GLU A 85 -9.64 -5.53 4.31
CA GLU A 85 -11.04 -5.18 4.00
C GLU A 85 -11.49 -3.90 4.70
N PHE A 86 -11.13 -3.75 5.97
CA PHE A 86 -11.41 -2.53 6.72
C PHE A 86 -10.75 -1.31 6.08
N ILE A 87 -9.44 -1.39 5.78
CA ILE A 87 -8.67 -0.31 5.16
C ILE A 87 -9.28 0.09 3.81
N THR A 88 -9.57 -0.88 2.93
CA THR A 88 -10.13 -0.59 1.60
C THR A 88 -11.49 0.09 1.65
N ARG A 89 -12.36 -0.33 2.58
CA ARG A 89 -13.65 0.31 2.83
C ARG A 89 -13.50 1.74 3.36
N ARG A 90 -12.62 1.98 4.33
CA ARG A 90 -12.37 3.33 4.87
C ARG A 90 -11.78 4.25 3.81
N LEU A 91 -10.85 3.76 2.99
CA LEU A 91 -10.32 4.50 1.84
C LEU A 91 -11.44 4.86 0.84
N MET A 92 -12.42 3.98 0.64
CA MET A 92 -13.57 4.27 -0.23
C MET A 92 -14.42 5.42 0.34
N ASP A 93 -14.74 5.36 1.63
CA ASP A 93 -15.47 6.43 2.32
C ASP A 93 -14.73 7.77 2.23
N ALA A 94 -13.43 7.76 2.52
CA ALA A 94 -12.56 8.93 2.42
C ALA A 94 -12.54 9.50 1.02
N ASN A 95 -12.50 8.65 -0.01
CA ASN A 95 -12.49 9.07 -1.40
C ASN A 95 -13.82 9.71 -1.80
N ILE A 96 -14.95 9.06 -1.50
CA ILE A 96 -16.28 9.57 -1.86
C ILE A 96 -16.54 10.91 -1.19
N LYS A 97 -16.26 11.02 0.11
CA LYS A 97 -16.55 12.22 0.91
C LYS A 97 -15.46 13.27 0.84
N LYS A 98 -14.28 12.91 0.33
CA LYS A 98 -13.04 13.71 0.47
C LYS A 98 -12.80 14.11 1.93
N ASP A 99 -12.92 13.11 2.79
CA ASP A 99 -12.82 13.28 4.24
C ASP A 99 -11.38 13.01 4.68
N VAL A 100 -10.71 14.06 5.16
CA VAL A 100 -9.32 13.99 5.60
C VAL A 100 -9.17 13.28 6.94
N GLU A 101 -10.19 13.29 7.81
CA GLU A 101 -10.12 12.63 9.11
C GLU A 101 -10.13 11.12 8.95
N ILE A 102 -10.92 10.60 8.00
CA ILE A 102 -10.84 9.18 7.63
C ILE A 102 -9.44 8.80 7.14
N MET A 103 -8.79 9.69 6.37
CA MET A 103 -7.41 9.46 5.93
C MET A 103 -6.42 9.48 7.12
N ASN A 104 -6.62 10.37 8.09
CA ASN A 104 -5.79 10.44 9.30
C ASN A 104 -5.91 9.18 10.17
N GLU A 105 -7.10 8.58 10.23
CA GLU A 105 -7.34 7.31 10.93
C GLU A 105 -6.72 6.10 10.20
N VAL A 106 -6.83 6.05 8.88
CA VAL A 106 -6.46 4.85 8.10
C VAL A 106 -4.96 4.79 7.78
N ILE A 107 -4.29 5.94 7.60
CA ILE A 107 -2.86 5.96 7.25
C ILE A 107 -1.98 5.24 8.29
N PRO A 108 -2.14 5.44 9.61
CA PRO A 108 -1.39 4.69 10.62
C PRO A 108 -1.54 3.18 10.47
N LEU A 109 -2.75 2.68 10.16
CA LEU A 109 -2.96 1.25 9.94
C LEU A 109 -2.20 0.75 8.70
N ILE A 110 -2.15 1.56 7.63
CA ILE A 110 -1.38 1.23 6.42
C ILE A 110 0.13 1.20 6.73
N GLU A 111 0.60 2.11 7.60
CA GLU A 111 1.98 2.14 8.08
C GLU A 111 2.30 0.89 8.93
N ASP A 112 1.42 0.51 9.85
CA ASP A 112 1.57 -0.69 10.67
C ASP A 112 1.64 -1.97 9.81
N ILE A 113 0.83 -2.05 8.74
CA ILE A 113 0.91 -3.16 7.77
C ILE A 113 2.28 -3.18 7.08
N LYS A 114 2.78 -2.03 6.64
CA LYS A 114 4.10 -1.92 6.01
C LYS A 114 5.21 -2.37 6.98
N ASP A 115 5.19 -1.87 8.21
CA ASP A 115 6.17 -2.23 9.25
C ASP A 115 6.11 -3.72 9.60
N THR A 116 4.91 -4.31 9.64
CA THR A 116 4.70 -5.74 9.88
C THR A 116 5.40 -6.59 8.82
N TRP A 117 5.23 -6.24 7.53
CA TRP A 117 5.86 -6.99 6.44
C TRP A 117 7.37 -6.75 6.35
N GLU A 118 7.85 -5.55 6.65
CA GLU A 118 9.28 -5.27 6.78
C GLU A 118 9.91 -6.12 7.89
N GLN A 119 9.24 -6.23 9.05
CA GLN A 119 9.73 -7.05 10.15
C GLN A 119 9.70 -8.55 9.80
N ALA A 120 8.62 -9.02 9.18
CA ALA A 120 8.52 -10.41 8.72
C ALA A 120 9.65 -10.75 7.72
N TYR A 121 9.98 -9.83 6.81
CA TYR A 121 11.09 -10.00 5.88
C TYR A 121 12.44 -10.12 6.59
N LYS A 122 12.73 -9.25 7.57
CA LYS A 122 13.97 -9.31 8.34
C LYS A 122 14.12 -10.64 9.06
N VAL A 123 13.06 -11.08 9.74
CA VAL A 123 13.01 -12.39 10.41
C VAL A 123 13.25 -13.53 9.42
N ALA A 124 12.60 -13.51 8.26
CA ALA A 124 12.76 -14.53 7.22
C ALA A 124 14.19 -14.58 6.63
N LYS A 125 14.92 -13.46 6.62
CA LYS A 125 16.33 -13.40 6.19
C LYS A 125 17.34 -13.59 7.31
N GLY A 126 16.90 -13.82 8.56
CA GLY A 126 17.78 -13.95 9.72
C GLY A 126 18.48 -12.63 10.11
N MET A 127 17.96 -11.50 9.64
CA MET A 127 18.46 -10.17 9.98
C MET A 127 17.79 -9.76 11.31
N LYS A 128 18.58 -9.50 12.34
CA LYS A 128 18.09 -8.97 13.64
C LYS A 128 17.87 -7.47 13.55
#